data_AF-A0A8K0CJN8-F1
#
_entry.id   AF-A0A8K0CJN8-F1
#
_cell.length_a   1.000
_cell.length_b   1.000
_cell.length_c   1.000
_cell.angle_alpha   90.00
_cell.angle_beta   90.00
_cell.angle_gamma   90.00
#
_symmetry.space_group_name_H-M   'P 1'
#
loop_
_entity.id
_entity.type
_entity.pdbx_description
1 polymer ?
#
loop_
_entity_poly.entity_id
_entity_poly.type
_entity_poly.pdbx_seq_one_letter_code
_entity_poly.pdbx_strand_id
1 'polypeptide(L)'
;MDALQYHYHSMGNPSHPILNPETMLAFVGELNFLQRLMSVGFSLFMKYYSNRVTSAQNVLVHKYFGKDYPPLEETLSKTSMLFTNADSVFHPVRPLLPNIIQIGGGTHLSAPKQLPTNLQKLLDDAANGFIYFSLGSNVKSKLLSQERLTVLMETFAELPYIIVWKFEQESLPGKPKNVFISEWFPQQDVL
;
A
#
# COMPACT_ATOMS: atom_id res chain seq x y z
N MET A 1 1.53 -3.28 3.43
CA MET A 1 0.16 -3.08 3.92
C MET A 1 -0.23 -4.35 4.64
N ASP A 2 -0.75 -4.21 5.85
CA ASP A 2 -1.16 -5.33 6.69
C ASP A 2 -2.36 -6.09 6.08
N ALA A 3 -2.57 -7.33 6.51
CA ALA A 3 -3.73 -8.12 6.12
C ALA A 3 -5.03 -7.47 6.63
N LEU A 4 -6.09 -7.55 5.84
CA LEU A 4 -7.43 -7.12 6.25
C LEU A 4 -7.96 -8.02 7.37
N GLN A 5 -8.85 -7.50 8.23
CA GLN A 5 -9.34 -8.25 9.39
C GLN A 5 -9.99 -9.57 9.02
N TYR A 6 -10.64 -9.69 7.87
CA TYR A 6 -11.26 -10.94 7.47
C TYR A 6 -10.26 -12.10 7.38
N HIS A 7 -9.00 -11.84 6.99
CA HIS A 7 -7.94 -12.86 6.97
C HIS A 7 -7.56 -13.29 8.39
N TYR A 8 -7.49 -12.34 9.32
CA TYR A 8 -7.25 -12.65 10.72
C TYR A 8 -8.38 -13.52 11.30
N HIS A 9 -9.63 -13.19 10.98
CA HIS A 9 -10.78 -13.98 11.41
C HIS A 9 -10.79 -15.39 10.81
N SER A 10 -10.38 -15.57 9.55
CA SER A 10 -10.30 -16.92 8.96
C SER A 10 -9.25 -17.81 9.64
N MET A 11 -8.25 -17.21 10.29
CA MET A 11 -7.28 -17.93 11.13
C MET A 11 -7.75 -18.15 12.57
N GLY A 12 -8.97 -17.73 12.92
CA GLY A 12 -9.52 -17.78 14.27
C GLY A 12 -9.03 -16.65 15.20
N ASN A 13 -8.32 -15.64 14.67
CA ASN A 13 -7.77 -14.58 15.49
C ASN A 13 -8.85 -13.61 15.98
N PRO A 14 -8.91 -13.30 17.28
CA PRO A 14 -9.87 -12.33 17.79
C PRO A 14 -9.50 -10.92 17.29
N SER A 15 -10.46 -10.23 16.68
CA SER A 15 -10.36 -8.82 16.32
C SER A 15 -11.54 -8.06 16.90
N HIS A 16 -11.26 -6.94 17.58
CA HIS A 16 -12.29 -6.06 18.10
C HIS A 16 -12.29 -4.74 17.31
N PRO A 17 -13.37 -4.39 16.59
CA PRO A 17 -13.36 -3.24 15.67
C PRO A 17 -13.11 -1.90 16.35
N ILE A 18 -13.33 -1.77 17.66
CA ILE A 18 -13.00 -0.54 18.40
C ILE A 18 -11.53 -0.48 18.81
N LEU A 19 -10.93 -1.61 19.18
CA LEU A 19 -9.53 -1.65 19.63
C LEU A 19 -8.57 -1.69 18.45
N ASN A 20 -9.02 -2.34 17.37
CA ASN A 20 -8.33 -2.48 16.11
C ASN A 20 -9.32 -2.09 15.00
N PRO A 21 -9.51 -0.80 14.71
CA PRO A 21 -10.32 -0.38 13.57
C PRO A 21 -9.69 -0.86 12.25
N GLU A 22 -10.51 -1.00 11.22
CA GLU A 22 -10.02 -1.34 9.88
C GLU A 22 -9.05 -0.27 9.38
N THR A 23 -7.93 -0.71 8.77
CA THR A 23 -6.86 0.19 8.31
C THR A 23 -7.35 1.23 7.29
N MET A 24 -8.42 0.92 6.57
CA MET A 24 -9.06 1.83 5.61
C MET A 24 -9.73 3.05 6.25
N LEU A 25 -10.08 3.00 7.54
CA LEU A 25 -10.71 4.12 8.25
C LEU A 25 -9.72 5.20 8.68
N ALA A 26 -8.41 4.92 8.60
CA ALA A 26 -7.34 5.82 9.01
C ALA A 26 -7.53 6.42 10.43
N PHE A 27 -8.21 5.70 11.32
CA PHE A 27 -8.36 6.12 12.71
C PHE A 27 -7.08 5.84 13.50
N VAL A 28 -6.67 6.81 14.31
CA VAL A 28 -5.44 6.76 15.12
C VAL A 28 -5.78 7.16 16.55
N GLY A 29 -5.18 6.47 17.52
CA GLY A 29 -5.37 6.77 18.94
C GLY A 29 -6.74 6.34 19.48
N GLU A 30 -7.16 6.99 20.56
CA GLU A 30 -8.43 6.68 21.21
C GLU A 30 -9.63 7.14 20.38
N LEU A 31 -10.54 6.21 20.10
CA LEU A 31 -11.73 6.51 19.31
C LEU A 31 -12.79 7.20 20.17
N ASN A 32 -13.33 8.32 19.67
CA ASN A 32 -14.54 8.92 20.21
C ASN A 32 -15.80 8.09 19.86
N PHE A 33 -16.94 8.43 20.45
CA PHE A 33 -18.18 7.66 20.26
C PHE A 33 -18.56 7.47 18.78
N LEU A 34 -18.49 8.54 17.98
CA LEU A 34 -18.85 8.46 16.56
C LEU A 34 -17.87 7.59 15.77
N GLN A 35 -16.56 7.69 16.05
CA GLN A 35 -15.54 6.82 15.45
C GLN A 35 -15.74 5.36 15.85
N ARG A 36 -16.12 5.07 17.09
CA ARG A 36 -16.47 3.71 17.53
C ARG A 36 -17.65 3.16 16.75
N LEU A 37 -18.71 3.96 16.60
CA LEU A 37 -19.90 3.58 15.84
C LEU A 37 -19.56 3.34 14.36
N MET A 38 -18.79 4.24 13.74
CA MET A 38 -18.32 4.09 12.37
C MET A 38 -17.45 2.84 12.19
N SER A 39 -16.55 2.55 13.14
CA SER A 39 -15.67 1.38 13.07
C SER A 39 -16.46 0.08 13.12
N VAL A 40 -17.42 -0.03 14.03
CA VAL A 40 -18.31 -1.20 14.11
C VAL A 40 -19.14 -1.33 12.84
N GLY A 41 -19.75 -0.24 12.36
CA GLY A 41 -20.55 -0.24 11.13
C GLY A 41 -19.73 -0.66 9.90
N PHE A 42 -18.51 -0.13 9.77
CA PHE A 42 -17.60 -0.47 8.69
C PHE A 42 -17.13 -1.93 8.77
N SER A 43 -16.82 -2.45 9.96
CA SER A 43 -16.45 -3.86 10.15
C SER A 43 -17.59 -4.80 9.73
N LEU A 44 -18.84 -4.50 10.09
CA LEU A 44 -20.01 -5.26 9.65
C LEU A 44 -20.20 -5.17 8.13
N PHE A 45 -20.05 -3.97 7.56
CA PHE A 45 -20.09 -3.76 6.11
C PHE A 45 -19.02 -4.59 5.40
N MET A 46 -17.77 -4.56 5.87
CA MET A 46 -16.65 -5.32 5.29
C MET A 46 -16.88 -6.82 5.36
N LYS A 47 -17.43 -7.33 6.46
CA LYS A 47 -17.83 -8.75 6.58
C LYS A 47 -18.87 -9.13 5.54
N TYR A 48 -19.92 -8.33 5.39
CA TYR A 48 -20.95 -8.55 4.37
C TYR A 48 -20.37 -8.47 2.95
N TYR A 49 -19.58 -7.43 2.66
CA TYR A 49 -18.97 -7.21 1.36
C TYR A 49 -18.01 -8.35 0.98
N SER A 50 -17.16 -8.80 1.92
CA SER A 50 -16.23 -9.92 1.72
C SER A 50 -16.98 -11.19 1.30
N ASN A 51 -18.06 -11.57 2.00
CA ASN A 51 -18.86 -12.75 1.63
C ASN A 51 -19.43 -12.66 0.20
N ARG A 52 -19.89 -11.46 -0.21
CA ARG A 52 -20.40 -11.22 -1.56
C ARG A 52 -19.30 -11.35 -2.62
N VAL A 53 -18.12 -10.81 -2.33
CA VAL A 53 -16.95 -10.92 -3.22
C VAL A 53 -16.49 -12.37 -3.32
N THR A 54 -16.39 -13.12 -2.22
CA THR A 54 -16.00 -14.54 -2.24
C THR A 54 -16.97 -15.38 -3.05
N SER A 55 -18.29 -15.13 -2.93
CA SER A 55 -19.30 -15.78 -3.76
C SER A 55 -19.08 -15.53 -5.27
N ALA A 56 -18.74 -14.29 -5.65
CA ALA A 56 -18.44 -13.96 -7.04
C ALA A 56 -17.11 -14.57 -7.51
N GLN A 57 -16.09 -14.60 -6.64
CA GLN A 57 -14.81 -15.24 -6.92
C GLN A 57 -14.95 -16.74 -7.12
N ASN A 58 -15.82 -17.41 -6.35
CA ASN A 58 -16.13 -18.83 -6.55
C ASN A 58 -16.62 -19.12 -7.98
N VAL A 59 -17.40 -18.24 -8.59
CA VAL A 59 -17.81 -18.41 -10.01
C VAL A 59 -16.59 -18.44 -10.94
N LEU A 60 -15.63 -17.55 -10.71
CA LEU A 60 -14.38 -17.51 -11.49
C LEU A 60 -13.51 -18.74 -11.20
N VAL A 61 -13.39 -19.14 -9.94
CA VAL A 61 -12.62 -20.33 -9.54
C VAL A 61 -13.16 -21.56 -10.25
N HIS A 62 -14.46 -21.83 -10.19
CA HIS A 62 -15.01 -22.99 -10.89
C HIS A 62 -14.90 -22.89 -12.42
N LYS A 63 -14.93 -21.68 -12.98
CA LYS A 63 -14.73 -21.45 -14.42
C LYS A 63 -13.31 -21.82 -14.87
N TYR A 64 -12.29 -21.49 -14.08
CA TYR A 64 -10.89 -21.63 -14.49
C TYR A 64 -10.20 -22.88 -13.92
N PHE A 65 -10.66 -23.39 -12.77
CA PHE A 65 -10.08 -24.53 -12.06
C PHE A 65 -10.99 -25.78 -12.05
N GLY A 66 -12.21 -25.66 -12.59
CA GLY A 66 -13.17 -26.75 -12.69
C GLY A 66 -14.18 -26.80 -11.54
N LYS A 67 -15.29 -27.50 -11.77
CA LYS A 67 -16.40 -27.60 -10.81
C LYS A 67 -16.06 -28.38 -9.53
N ASP A 68 -15.04 -29.24 -9.59
CA ASP A 68 -14.61 -30.07 -8.47
C ASP A 68 -13.67 -29.33 -7.51
N TYR A 69 -13.24 -28.10 -7.86
CA TYR A 69 -12.41 -27.28 -6.99
C TYR A 69 -13.24 -26.81 -5.78
N PRO A 70 -12.73 -26.91 -4.53
CA PRO A 70 -13.49 -26.55 -3.34
C PRO A 70 -13.79 -25.04 -3.29
N PRO A 71 -14.91 -24.63 -2.68
CA PRO A 71 -15.18 -23.21 -2.45
C PRO A 71 -14.03 -22.51 -1.71
N LEU A 72 -13.83 -21.23 -2.02
CA LEU A 72 -12.78 -20.41 -1.41
C LEU A 72 -12.91 -20.32 0.11
N GLU A 73 -14.12 -20.34 0.65
CA GLU A 73 -14.39 -20.36 2.08
C GLU A 73 -13.81 -21.61 2.75
N GLU A 74 -13.96 -22.78 2.11
CA GLU A 74 -13.40 -24.04 2.58
C GLU A 74 -11.87 -23.99 2.51
N THR A 75 -11.33 -23.48 1.40
CA THR A 75 -9.88 -23.32 1.21
C THR A 75 -9.28 -22.41 2.28
N LEU A 76 -9.90 -21.25 2.52
CA LEU A 76 -9.46 -20.28 3.53
C LEU A 76 -9.53 -20.87 4.94
N SER A 77 -10.58 -21.63 5.28
CA SER A 77 -10.71 -22.25 6.62
C SER A 77 -9.68 -23.35 6.91
N LYS A 78 -9.06 -23.93 5.87
CA LYS A 78 -7.96 -24.91 5.99
C LYS A 78 -6.57 -24.28 6.06
N THR A 79 -6.47 -22.95 6.07
CA THR A 79 -5.19 -22.24 6.15
C THR A 79 -4.51 -22.53 7.50
N SER A 80 -3.32 -23.14 7.45
CA SER A 80 -2.59 -23.50 8.68
C SER A 80 -1.75 -22.36 9.24
N MET A 81 -1.23 -21.48 8.38
CA MET A 81 -0.40 -20.33 8.76
C MET A 81 -0.71 -19.11 7.88
N LEU A 82 -0.72 -17.93 8.49
CA LEU A 82 -0.86 -16.66 7.79
C LEU A 82 0.42 -15.84 7.97
N PHE A 83 1.13 -15.61 6.86
CA PHE A 83 2.28 -14.72 6.83
C PHE A 83 1.84 -13.33 6.38
N THR A 84 2.10 -12.30 7.18
CA THR A 84 1.68 -10.93 6.89
C THR A 84 2.89 -10.02 6.74
N ASN A 85 2.93 -9.25 5.64
CA ASN A 85 3.95 -8.23 5.40
C ASN A 85 3.62 -6.95 6.20
N ALA A 86 3.59 -7.09 7.52
CA ALA A 86 3.32 -6.06 8.51
C ALA A 86 4.39 -6.13 9.61
N ASP A 87 4.71 -4.97 10.20
CA ASP A 87 5.61 -4.86 11.34
C ASP A 87 4.86 -4.26 12.53
N SER A 88 5.03 -4.87 13.69
CA SER A 88 4.42 -4.42 14.95
C SER A 88 4.76 -2.96 15.31
N VAL A 89 5.89 -2.42 14.84
CA VAL A 89 6.28 -1.02 15.08
C VAL A 89 5.31 -0.02 14.43
N PHE A 90 4.69 -0.39 13.31
CA PHE A 90 3.80 0.50 12.57
C PHE A 90 2.30 0.33 12.91
N HIS A 91 1.98 -0.51 13.91
CA HIS A 91 0.60 -0.84 14.24
C HIS A 91 0.34 -0.83 15.76
N PRO A 92 -0.90 -0.54 16.19
CA PRO A 92 -1.28 -0.75 17.58
C PRO A 92 -1.05 -2.19 18.03
N VAL A 93 -0.77 -2.37 19.32
CA VAL A 93 -0.63 -3.69 19.94
C VAL A 93 -1.96 -4.42 19.84
N ARG A 94 -1.93 -5.65 19.31
CA ARG A 94 -3.10 -6.50 19.17
C ARG A 94 -2.76 -7.97 19.44
N PRO A 95 -3.73 -8.78 19.88
CA PRO A 95 -3.52 -10.21 20.01
C PRO A 95 -3.34 -10.85 18.63
N LEU A 96 -2.28 -11.64 18.49
CA LEU A 96 -2.03 -12.49 17.34
C LEU A 96 -1.90 -13.94 17.82
N LEU A 97 -2.60 -14.85 17.17
CA LEU A 97 -2.42 -16.29 17.40
C LEU A 97 -1.05 -16.77 16.89
N PRO A 98 -0.49 -17.87 17.43
CA PRO A 98 0.83 -18.38 17.03
C PRO A 98 0.94 -18.78 15.55
N ASN A 99 -0.18 -19.04 14.88
CA ASN A 99 -0.24 -19.35 13.45
C ASN A 99 -0.24 -18.10 12.55
N ILE A 100 -0.13 -16.90 13.12
CA ILE A 100 -0.01 -15.65 12.39
C ILE A 100 1.40 -15.10 12.58
N ILE A 101 2.17 -15.06 11.50
CA ILE A 101 3.56 -14.66 11.52
C ILE A 101 3.71 -13.34 10.76
N GLN A 102 4.07 -12.30 11.50
CA GLN A 102 4.47 -11.02 10.93
C GLN A 102 5.90 -11.16 10.40
N ILE A 103 6.06 -11.16 9.08
CA ILE A 103 7.36 -11.26 8.41
C ILE A 103 7.97 -9.88 8.13
N GLY A 104 7.46 -8.84 8.81
CA GLY A 104 7.92 -7.46 8.70
C GLY A 104 7.45 -6.77 7.41
N GLY A 105 8.10 -5.68 7.05
CA GLY A 105 7.87 -4.95 5.79
C GLY A 105 8.90 -5.22 4.70
N GLY A 106 9.91 -6.05 4.97
CA GLY A 106 11.15 -6.14 4.17
C GLY A 106 11.23 -7.28 3.17
N THR A 107 10.17 -8.07 2.98
CA THR A 107 10.20 -9.28 2.13
C THR A 107 10.53 -9.03 0.67
N HIS A 108 10.33 -7.79 0.21
CA HIS A 108 10.60 -7.33 -1.14
C HIS A 108 11.99 -6.70 -1.29
N LEU A 109 12.73 -6.52 -0.19
CA LEU A 109 14.03 -5.86 -0.19
C LEU A 109 15.11 -6.80 -0.70
N SER A 110 15.89 -6.33 -1.67
CA SER A 110 17.12 -6.97 -2.13
C SER A 110 18.35 -6.22 -1.62
N ALA A 111 19.54 -6.79 -1.76
CA ALA A 111 20.77 -6.02 -1.53
C ALA A 111 20.78 -4.77 -2.44
N PRO A 112 21.11 -3.57 -1.92
CA PRO A 112 21.19 -2.36 -2.72
C PRO A 112 22.14 -2.54 -3.90
N LYS A 113 21.71 -2.09 -5.08
CA LYS A 113 22.47 -2.09 -6.32
C LYS A 113 22.97 -0.69 -6.61
N GLN A 114 24.03 -0.61 -7.44
CA GLN A 114 24.48 0.68 -7.93
C GLN A 114 23.41 1.33 -8.81
N LEU A 115 23.19 2.61 -8.60
CA LEU A 115 22.30 3.41 -9.42
C LEU A 115 22.89 3.61 -10.82
N PRO A 116 22.05 3.82 -11.86
CA PRO A 116 22.52 4.28 -13.16
C PRO A 116 23.39 5.53 -13.02
N THR A 117 24.51 5.60 -13.74
CA THR A 117 25.55 6.64 -13.55
C THR A 117 25.00 8.07 -13.59
N ASN A 118 24.04 8.33 -14.48
CA ASN A 118 23.39 9.64 -14.60
C ASN A 118 22.52 9.98 -13.39
N LEU A 119 21.78 9.01 -12.85
CA LEU A 119 20.96 9.18 -11.67
C LEU A 119 21.83 9.29 -10.42
N GLN A 120 22.86 8.45 -10.28
CA GLN A 120 23.80 8.51 -9.17
C GLN A 120 24.45 9.89 -9.08
N LYS A 121 25.02 10.37 -10.20
CA LYS A 121 25.63 11.70 -10.25
C LYS A 121 24.64 12.80 -9.89
N LEU A 122 23.41 12.74 -10.39
CA LEU A 122 22.38 13.72 -10.07
C LEU A 122 22.09 13.78 -8.56
N LEU A 123 22.01 12.62 -7.90
CA LEU A 123 21.73 12.53 -6.46
C LEU A 123 22.96 12.93 -5.62
N ASP A 124 24.15 12.53 -6.03
CA ASP A 124 25.41 12.87 -5.36
C ASP A 124 25.72 14.38 -5.44
N ASP A 125 25.38 15.02 -6.57
CA ASP A 125 25.55 16.47 -6.79
C ASP A 125 24.45 17.32 -6.11
N ALA A 126 23.42 16.69 -5.51
CA ALA A 126 22.30 17.40 -4.88
C ALA A 126 22.70 18.00 -3.52
N ALA A 127 23.27 19.21 -3.54
CA ALA A 127 23.83 19.87 -2.34
C ALA A 127 22.87 19.98 -1.15
N ASN A 128 21.57 20.21 -1.39
CA ASN A 128 20.55 20.27 -0.34
C ASN A 128 19.84 18.93 -0.10
N GLY A 129 20.23 17.87 -0.81
CA GLY A 129 19.51 16.60 -0.86
C GLY A 129 18.42 16.57 -1.93
N PHE A 130 17.66 15.48 -1.93
CA PHE A 130 16.64 15.20 -2.94
C PHE A 130 15.34 14.67 -2.32
N ILE A 131 14.25 14.75 -3.08
CA ILE A 131 12.95 14.19 -2.76
C ILE A 131 12.58 13.20 -3.87
N TYR A 132 12.32 11.95 -3.49
CA TYR A 132 11.72 10.96 -4.38
C TYR A 132 10.18 11.07 -4.31
N PHE A 133 9.54 11.36 -5.44
CA PHE A 133 8.09 11.50 -5.54
C PHE A 133 7.49 10.45 -6.48
N SER A 134 6.54 9.67 -5.97
CA SER A 134 5.88 8.59 -6.72
C SER A 134 4.46 8.37 -6.17
N LEU A 135 3.48 8.22 -7.07
CA LEU A 135 2.09 7.86 -6.74
C LEU A 135 1.84 6.34 -6.81
N GLY A 136 2.92 5.55 -6.89
CA GLY A 136 2.85 4.11 -7.07
C GLY A 136 2.62 3.70 -8.53
N SER A 137 2.22 2.43 -8.74
CA SER A 137 1.99 1.87 -10.08
C SER A 137 0.58 2.13 -10.62
N ASN A 138 -0.40 2.31 -9.72
CA ASN A 138 -1.81 2.36 -10.09
C ASN A 138 -2.28 3.79 -10.41
N VAL A 139 -1.87 4.76 -9.60
CA VAL A 139 -2.16 6.17 -9.87
C VAL A 139 -1.03 6.72 -10.72
N LYS A 140 -1.32 6.99 -11.99
CA LYS A 140 -0.35 7.52 -12.95
C LYS A 140 -0.30 9.04 -12.84
N SER A 141 0.89 9.60 -12.58
CA SER A 141 1.12 11.04 -12.49
C SER A 141 0.66 11.77 -13.76
N LYS A 142 0.79 11.14 -14.93
CA LYS A 142 0.32 11.71 -16.21
C LYS A 142 -1.20 11.91 -16.31
N LEU A 143 -1.98 11.26 -15.45
CA LEU A 143 -3.44 11.35 -15.44
C LEU A 143 -3.94 12.41 -14.43
N LEU A 144 -3.04 13.10 -13.75
CA LEU A 144 -3.39 14.24 -12.93
C LEU A 144 -3.98 15.35 -13.80
N SER A 145 -4.98 16.07 -13.27
CA SER A 145 -5.51 17.26 -13.92
C SER A 145 -4.41 18.31 -14.05
N GLN A 146 -4.54 19.19 -15.06
CA GLN A 146 -3.57 20.28 -15.26
C GLN A 146 -3.43 21.14 -14.01
N GLU A 147 -4.53 21.45 -13.33
CA GLU A 147 -4.53 22.16 -12.05
C GLU A 147 -3.61 21.50 -11.01
N ARG A 148 -3.69 20.17 -10.84
CA ARG A 148 -2.85 19.44 -9.87
C ARG A 148 -1.39 19.40 -10.31
N LEU A 149 -1.13 19.24 -11.60
CA LEU A 149 0.23 19.29 -12.14
C LEU A 149 0.86 20.66 -11.91
N THR A 150 0.11 21.74 -12.16
CA THR A 150 0.56 23.12 -11.92
C THR A 150 0.92 23.32 -10.45
N VAL A 151 0.02 22.96 -9.52
CA VAL A 151 0.28 23.09 -8.08
C VAL A 151 1.53 22.31 -7.66
N LEU A 152 1.70 21.07 -8.14
CA LEU A 152 2.89 20.27 -7.84
C LEU A 152 4.17 20.91 -8.41
N MET A 153 4.14 21.38 -9.67
CA MET A 153 5.28 22.03 -10.30
C MET A 153 5.67 23.34 -9.61
N GLU A 154 4.70 24.18 -9.25
CA GLU A 154 4.94 25.41 -8.50
C GLU A 154 5.54 25.10 -7.12
N THR A 155 4.94 24.15 -6.39
CA THR A 155 5.45 23.71 -5.08
C THR A 155 6.87 23.17 -5.20
N PHE A 156 7.14 22.32 -6.20
CA PHE A 156 8.48 21.76 -6.41
C PHE A 156 9.50 22.83 -6.79
N ALA A 157 9.10 23.86 -7.52
CA ALA A 157 10.00 24.97 -7.90
C ALA A 157 10.50 25.79 -6.71
N GLU A 158 9.69 25.90 -5.64
CA GLU A 158 10.04 26.63 -4.42
C GLU A 158 10.99 25.86 -3.50
N LEU A 159 11.05 24.53 -3.66
CA LEU A 159 11.87 23.68 -2.82
C LEU A 159 13.35 23.73 -3.21
N PRO A 160 14.28 23.82 -2.24
CA PRO A 160 15.71 23.85 -2.51
C PRO A 160 16.30 22.47 -2.88
N TYR A 161 15.46 21.43 -3.01
CA TYR A 161 15.84 20.04 -3.24
C TYR A 161 15.74 19.66 -4.73
N ILE A 162 16.51 18.66 -5.13
CA ILE A 162 16.27 17.94 -6.39
C ILE A 162 15.02 17.07 -6.23
N ILE A 163 14.08 17.13 -7.15
CA ILE A 163 12.87 16.30 -7.14
C ILE A 163 13.01 15.22 -8.20
N VAL A 164 13.03 13.96 -7.77
CA VAL A 164 13.05 12.78 -8.64
C VAL A 164 11.63 12.22 -8.70
N TRP A 165 10.90 12.53 -9.76
CA TRP A 165 9.47 12.25 -9.89
C TRP A 165 9.20 11.13 -10.89
N LYS A 166 8.67 9.99 -10.41
CA LYS A 166 8.11 8.95 -11.26
C LYS A 166 6.90 9.48 -12.05
N PHE A 167 7.07 9.61 -13.37
CA PHE A 167 6.09 10.21 -14.27
C PHE A 167 6.00 9.42 -15.57
N GLU A 168 4.82 8.91 -15.91
CA GLU A 168 4.62 7.94 -17.01
C GLU A 168 4.54 8.60 -18.41
N GLN A 169 5.45 9.56 -18.68
CA GLN A 169 5.69 10.21 -19.97
C GLN A 169 7.17 10.61 -20.10
N GLU A 170 7.66 10.71 -21.34
CA GLU A 170 9.04 11.12 -21.64
C GLU A 170 9.33 12.61 -21.36
N SER A 171 8.31 13.46 -21.41
CA SER A 171 8.46 14.90 -21.17
C SER A 171 7.30 15.46 -20.36
N LEU A 172 7.62 16.47 -19.54
CA LEU A 172 6.66 17.28 -18.79
C LEU A 172 6.92 18.75 -19.13
N PRO A 173 6.11 19.35 -20.01
CA PRO A 173 6.24 20.77 -20.38
C PRO A 173 6.14 21.66 -19.15
N GLY A 174 7.00 22.69 -19.07
CA GLY A 174 6.98 23.64 -17.96
C GLY A 174 7.56 23.10 -16.65
N LYS A 175 8.14 21.89 -16.62
CA LYS A 175 8.75 21.36 -15.39
C LYS A 175 9.86 22.29 -14.88
N PRO A 176 9.93 22.53 -13.57
CA PRO A 176 11.02 23.29 -12.95
C PRO A 176 12.40 22.65 -13.21
N LYS A 177 13.46 23.45 -13.10
CA LYS A 177 14.84 22.99 -13.34
C LYS A 177 15.30 21.93 -12.34
N ASN A 178 14.80 21.97 -11.11
CA ASN A 178 15.11 20.99 -10.07
C ASN A 178 14.25 19.72 -10.16
N VAL A 179 13.33 19.61 -11.12
CA VAL A 179 12.46 18.42 -11.29
C VAL A 179 12.98 17.53 -12.41
N PHE A 180 13.25 16.28 -12.07
CA PHE A 180 13.73 15.22 -12.97
C PHE A 180 12.69 14.10 -13.02
N ILE A 181 12.29 13.74 -14.23
CA ILE A 181 11.24 12.73 -14.45
C ILE A 181 11.81 11.48 -15.11
N SER A 182 11.19 10.34 -14.80
CA SER A 182 11.38 9.08 -15.51
C SER A 182 10.11 8.25 -15.35
N GLU A 183 9.79 7.41 -16.32
CA GLU A 183 8.69 6.44 -16.19
C GLU A 183 8.94 5.44 -15.06
N TRP A 184 10.23 5.13 -14.83
CA TRP A 184 10.66 4.21 -13.80
C TRP A 184 11.99 4.63 -13.18
N PHE A 185 12.08 4.46 -11.86
CA PHE A 185 13.31 4.60 -11.10
C PHE A 185 13.57 3.29 -10.33
N PRO A 186 14.84 2.94 -10.07
CA PRO A 186 15.17 1.87 -9.14
C PRO A 186 14.85 2.31 -7.70
N GLN A 187 13.56 2.37 -7.35
CA GLN A 187 13.05 2.98 -6.12
C GLN A 187 13.78 2.48 -4.86
N GLN A 188 14.05 1.18 -4.77
CA GLN A 188 14.70 0.58 -3.61
C GLN A 188 16.19 0.95 -3.50
N ASP A 189 16.83 1.28 -4.61
CA ASP A 189 18.23 1.70 -4.62
C ASP A 189 18.37 3.22 -4.42
N VAL A 190 17.26 3.97 -4.63
CA VAL A 190 17.15 5.41 -4.38
C VAL A 190 16.81 5.73 -2.92
N LEU A 191 16.03 4.87 -2.26
CA LEU A 191 15.59 5.00 -0.86
C LEU A 191 16.53 4.24 0.09
#